data_AF-A0A975JD08-F1
#
_entry.id   AF-A0A975JD08-F1
#
_cell.length_a   1.000
_cell.length_b   1.000
_cell.length_c   1.000
_cell.angle_alpha   90.00
_cell.angle_beta   90.00
_cell.angle_gamma   90.00
#
_symmetry.space_group_name_H-M   'P 1'
#
loop_
_entity.id
_entity.type
_entity.pdbx_description
1 polymer ?
#
loop_
_entity_poly.entity_id
_entity_poly.type
_entity_poly.pdbx_seq_one_letter_code
_entity_poly.pdbx_strand_id
1 'polypeptide(L)'
;MRYRKGIITAACTIGCALGIGAVMQGSQTANSLYGKEKTPDQAQTLSNADDAILDVEEITLTSGELTTPAPEAEVTLNATPVALVQQDDTTPAEIRVSTRDPVSEAPTTAPQTAETTCDIIADARPMAAAMVNLTLAAPCLPNERVTVLHDGLLFNELTDENGALDTVVPALSRAATFVVAFSNGEGGVAQTTVEEIDLFDRVAVQWKGATGFELHAREYGADYGDPGHVWGEAARDMSWAVTGQGGFIARLGDTDVADGLMAEVYTFPTSIAQDSGEVALSVEAQVGDANCGLEIEAETLQSKRGADITSRNVTLSVPDCDAAGNFLVLNNLFQDLKVAAN
;
A
#
# COMPACT_ATOMS: atom_id res chain seq x y z
N MET A 1 -64.63 -31.33 20.50
CA MET A 1 -64.47 -29.85 20.41
C MET A 1 -63.01 -29.36 20.36
N ARG A 2 -61.97 -30.16 20.65
CA ARG A 2 -60.56 -29.70 20.62
C ARG A 2 -59.93 -29.60 19.21
N TYR A 3 -60.38 -30.40 18.23
CA TYR A 3 -59.84 -30.35 16.86
C TYR A 3 -60.28 -29.14 16.03
N ARG A 4 -61.44 -28.53 16.33
CA ARG A 4 -61.92 -27.35 15.58
C ARG A 4 -61.13 -26.07 15.88
N LYS A 5 -60.55 -25.96 17.08
CA LYS A 5 -59.75 -24.77 17.45
C LYS A 5 -58.38 -24.77 16.77
N GLY A 6 -57.73 -25.92 16.61
CA GLY A 6 -56.42 -26.01 15.94
C GLY A 6 -56.46 -25.67 14.44
N ILE A 7 -57.54 -26.06 13.74
CA ILE A 7 -57.70 -25.77 12.31
C ILE A 7 -57.92 -24.28 12.06
N ILE A 8 -58.65 -23.59 12.95
CA ILE A 8 -58.90 -22.14 12.83
C ILE A 8 -57.61 -21.34 13.05
N THR A 9 -56.77 -21.75 14.02
CA THR A 9 -55.51 -21.06 14.28
C THR A 9 -54.52 -21.23 13.13
N ALA A 10 -54.39 -22.43 12.56
CA ALA A 10 -53.51 -22.67 11.42
C ALA A 10 -53.95 -21.93 10.15
N ALA A 11 -55.26 -21.84 9.90
CA ALA A 11 -55.80 -21.10 8.75
C ALA A 11 -55.55 -19.58 8.86
N CYS A 12 -55.64 -19.00 10.07
CA CYS A 12 -55.31 -17.59 10.30
C CYS A 12 -53.83 -17.29 10.04
N THR A 13 -52.91 -18.15 10.46
CA THR A 13 -51.46 -17.91 10.28
C THR A 13 -51.06 -17.98 8.80
N ILE A 14 -51.62 -18.91 8.03
CA ILE A 14 -51.38 -19.02 6.58
C ILE A 14 -51.96 -17.80 5.84
N GLY A 15 -53.13 -17.29 6.26
CA GLY A 15 -53.73 -16.08 5.69
C GLY A 15 -52.88 -14.82 5.91
N CYS A 16 -52.29 -14.66 7.10
CA CYS A 16 -51.39 -13.53 7.39
C CYS A 16 -50.07 -13.61 6.59
N ALA A 17 -49.53 -14.81 6.37
CA ALA A 17 -48.30 -14.99 5.60
C ALA A 17 -48.47 -14.69 4.10
N LEU A 18 -49.61 -15.10 3.52
CA LEU A 18 -49.92 -14.81 2.10
C LEU A 18 -50.25 -13.34 1.85
N GLY A 19 -50.78 -12.62 2.85
CA GLY A 19 -51.10 -11.19 2.75
C GLY A 19 -49.87 -10.29 2.62
N ILE A 20 -48.75 -10.65 3.27
CA ILE A 20 -47.51 -9.84 3.23
C ILE A 20 -46.79 -10.00 1.87
N GLY A 21 -46.80 -11.21 1.30
CA GLY A 21 -46.16 -11.48 0.00
C GLY A 21 -46.82 -10.77 -1.18
N ALA A 22 -48.15 -10.64 -1.18
CA ALA A 22 -48.89 -9.97 -2.25
C ALA A 22 -48.70 -8.43 -2.26
N VAL A 23 -48.46 -7.82 -1.09
CA VAL A 23 -48.24 -6.37 -0.98
C VAL A 23 -46.84 -5.97 -1.45
N MET A 24 -45.83 -6.84 -1.31
CA MET A 24 -44.48 -6.56 -1.81
C MET A 24 -44.35 -6.66 -3.34
N GLN A 25 -45.16 -7.49 -4.00
CA GLN A 25 -45.10 -7.64 -5.47
C GLN A 25 -45.96 -6.61 -6.23
N GLY A 26 -46.90 -5.93 -5.56
CA GLY A 26 -47.84 -4.99 -6.19
C GLY A 26 -47.45 -3.50 -6.09
N SER A 27 -46.31 -3.16 -5.48
CA SER A 27 -45.94 -1.75 -5.31
C SER A 27 -45.40 -1.15 -6.61
N GLN A 28 -45.95 0.01 -7.02
CA GLN A 28 -45.53 0.74 -8.22
C GLN A 28 -44.04 1.15 -8.21
N THR A 29 -43.40 1.10 -7.04
CA THR A 29 -41.98 1.40 -6.82
C THR A 29 -41.04 0.29 -7.33
N ALA A 30 -41.45 -0.99 -7.33
CA ALA A 30 -40.63 -2.09 -7.85
C ALA A 30 -40.56 -2.10 -9.39
N ASN A 31 -41.63 -1.65 -10.06
CA ASN A 31 -41.73 -1.64 -11.51
C ASN A 31 -40.91 -0.50 -12.17
N SER A 32 -40.54 0.54 -11.42
CA SER A 32 -39.66 1.61 -11.93
C SER A 32 -38.17 1.30 -11.76
N LEU A 33 -37.79 0.38 -10.87
CA LEU A 33 -36.40 0.02 -10.60
C LEU A 33 -35.95 -1.26 -11.31
N TYR A 34 -36.86 -2.18 -11.63
CA TYR A 34 -36.52 -3.48 -12.24
C TYR A 34 -37.28 -3.80 -13.55
N GLY A 35 -38.00 -2.83 -14.12
CA GLY A 35 -38.73 -3.02 -15.38
C GLY A 35 -37.88 -2.74 -16.61
N LYS A 36 -37.18 -3.76 -17.14
CA LYS A 36 -36.99 -4.08 -18.58
C LYS A 36 -35.88 -5.11 -18.77
N GLU A 37 -36.23 -6.39 -18.73
CA GLU A 37 -35.55 -7.40 -19.55
C GLU A 37 -35.98 -7.22 -21.00
N LYS A 38 -35.02 -7.02 -21.91
CA LYS A 38 -35.22 -7.20 -23.35
C LYS A 38 -34.85 -8.64 -23.69
N THR A 39 -35.83 -9.33 -24.30
CA THR A 39 -35.71 -10.61 -25.00
C THR A 39 -34.54 -10.61 -26.01
N PRO A 40 -33.83 -11.75 -26.20
CA PRO A 40 -32.66 -11.82 -27.07
C PRO A 40 -33.08 -11.81 -28.55
N ASP A 41 -32.42 -10.96 -29.33
CA ASP A 41 -32.49 -10.97 -30.79
C ASP A 41 -31.17 -11.47 -31.38
N GLN A 42 -31.26 -11.88 -32.63
CA GLN A 42 -30.52 -12.94 -33.28
C GLN A 42 -29.01 -12.79 -33.44
N ALA A 43 -28.39 -13.96 -33.66
CA ALA A 43 -27.03 -14.18 -34.09
C ALA A 43 -26.64 -13.32 -35.31
N GLN A 44 -25.49 -12.66 -35.21
CA GLN A 44 -24.64 -12.34 -36.35
C GLN A 44 -23.22 -12.83 -36.07
N THR A 45 -22.86 -13.90 -36.77
CA THR A 45 -21.49 -14.30 -37.06
C THR A 45 -20.76 -13.19 -37.80
N LEU A 46 -19.60 -12.75 -37.28
CA LEU A 46 -18.50 -12.27 -38.09
C LEU A 46 -17.21 -12.93 -37.61
N SER A 47 -16.73 -13.82 -38.48
CA SER A 47 -15.39 -14.40 -38.48
C SER A 47 -14.40 -13.38 -39.04
N ASN A 48 -13.17 -13.43 -38.52
CA ASN A 48 -11.91 -12.90 -39.05
C ASN A 48 -11.54 -11.44 -38.74
N ALA A 49 -10.48 -11.30 -37.94
CA ALA A 49 -9.26 -10.51 -38.19
C ALA A 49 -8.40 -10.63 -36.90
N ASP A 50 -7.48 -11.60 -36.83
CA ASP A 50 -6.03 -11.35 -36.94
C ASP A 50 -5.64 -9.88 -37.27
N ASP A 51 -4.63 -9.42 -36.54
CA ASP A 51 -4.00 -8.09 -36.55
C ASP A 51 -4.77 -6.93 -35.88
N ALA A 52 -4.54 -6.80 -34.57
CA ALA A 52 -4.53 -5.50 -33.90
C ALA A 52 -3.19 -5.32 -33.18
N ILE A 53 -2.14 -5.05 -33.97
CA ILE A 53 -0.97 -4.33 -33.49
C ILE A 53 -1.47 -2.94 -33.11
N LEU A 54 -1.33 -2.55 -31.85
CA LEU A 54 -1.59 -1.18 -31.40
C LEU A 54 -0.45 -0.30 -31.94
N ASP A 55 -0.76 0.48 -32.98
CA ASP A 55 0.10 1.57 -33.46
C ASP A 55 0.22 2.62 -32.35
N VAL A 56 1.43 2.76 -31.80
CA VAL A 56 1.80 3.85 -30.90
C VAL A 56 2.18 5.04 -31.79
N GLU A 57 1.25 5.97 -31.99
CA GLU A 57 1.57 7.27 -32.57
C GLU A 57 2.38 8.10 -31.55
N GLU A 58 3.67 8.23 -31.86
CA GLU A 58 4.58 9.35 -31.58
C GLU A 58 4.46 10.05 -30.20
N ILE A 59 5.38 9.69 -29.30
CA ILE A 59 5.66 10.44 -28.07
C ILE A 59 6.26 11.80 -28.47
N THR A 60 5.42 12.84 -28.48
CA THR A 60 5.90 14.22 -28.60
C THR A 60 6.45 14.67 -27.26
N LEU A 61 7.77 14.83 -27.19
CA LEU A 61 8.46 15.44 -26.06
C LEU A 61 8.10 16.94 -26.00
N THR A 62 7.13 17.31 -25.17
CA THR A 62 6.91 18.73 -24.82
C THR A 62 7.95 19.15 -23.79
N SER A 63 9.15 19.48 -24.25
CA SER A 63 10.09 20.27 -23.46
C SER A 63 9.47 21.66 -23.23
N GLY A 64 9.11 21.95 -21.98
CA GLY A 64 8.71 23.29 -21.56
C GLY A 64 9.89 24.24 -21.66
N GLU A 65 9.88 25.12 -22.66
CA GLU A 65 10.84 26.20 -22.80
C GLU A 65 10.50 27.30 -21.77
N LEU A 66 11.32 27.40 -20.72
CA LEU A 66 11.27 28.51 -19.77
C LEU A 66 11.75 29.79 -20.47
N THR A 67 10.81 30.52 -21.07
CA THR A 67 11.05 31.89 -21.54
C THR A 67 11.17 32.81 -20.32
N THR A 68 12.38 33.27 -20.03
CA THR A 68 12.68 34.30 -19.03
C THR A 68 12.10 35.65 -19.46
N PRO A 69 11.23 36.31 -18.65
CA PRO A 69 10.87 37.70 -18.90
C PRO A 69 11.99 38.63 -18.42
N ALA A 70 12.28 39.65 -19.24
CA ALA A 70 13.16 40.76 -18.89
C ALA A 70 12.65 41.52 -17.64
N PRO A 71 13.54 42.01 -16.75
CA PRO A 71 13.11 42.86 -15.66
C PRO A 71 13.09 44.32 -16.11
N GLU A 72 11.88 44.89 -16.26
CA GLU A 72 11.68 46.33 -16.07
C GLU A 72 11.22 46.54 -14.62
N ALA A 73 12.14 46.99 -13.78
CA ALA A 73 11.82 47.67 -12.53
C ALA A 73 12.96 48.63 -12.21
N GLU A 74 12.66 49.93 -12.37
CA GLU A 74 13.49 51.04 -11.94
C GLU A 74 13.78 50.95 -10.44
N VAL A 75 15.06 50.87 -10.08
CA VAL A 75 15.52 51.16 -8.72
C VAL A 75 16.55 52.27 -8.81
N THR A 76 16.10 53.48 -8.51
CA THR A 76 16.93 54.67 -8.29
C THR A 76 17.84 54.46 -7.08
N LEU A 77 19.15 54.33 -7.31
CA LEU A 77 20.14 54.57 -6.25
C LEU A 77 20.71 55.98 -6.40
N ASN A 78 20.28 56.85 -5.48
CA ASN A 78 20.99 58.07 -5.13
C ASN A 78 22.33 57.71 -4.49
N ALA A 79 23.43 58.19 -5.07
CA ALA A 79 24.67 58.43 -4.34
C ALA A 79 25.32 59.71 -4.86
N THR A 80 25.46 60.65 -3.93
CA THR A 80 26.13 61.95 -4.01
C THR A 80 27.61 61.83 -4.43
N PRO A 81 28.18 62.81 -5.16
CA PRO A 81 29.58 62.79 -5.53
C PRO A 81 30.46 63.34 -4.40
N VAL A 82 31.59 62.68 -4.13
CA VAL A 82 32.68 63.24 -3.32
C VAL A 82 33.92 63.39 -4.20
N ALA A 83 34.59 64.51 -3.97
CA ALA A 83 35.49 65.21 -4.88
C ALA A 83 36.86 64.57 -5.08
N LEU A 84 37.37 64.85 -6.30
CA LEU A 84 38.74 65.08 -6.73
C LEU A 84 39.79 65.33 -5.62
N VAL A 85 41.00 64.77 -5.81
CA VAL A 85 42.28 65.53 -5.81
C VAL A 85 43.50 64.65 -6.17
N GLN A 86 44.20 65.07 -7.25
CA GLN A 86 45.65 65.01 -7.57
C GLN A 86 46.31 63.63 -7.84
N GLN A 87 47.26 63.47 -8.78
CA GLN A 87 48.34 64.36 -9.22
C GLN A 87 48.94 63.91 -10.57
N ASP A 88 49.33 64.85 -11.43
CA ASP A 88 50.17 64.66 -12.63
C ASP A 88 51.63 64.34 -12.24
N ASP A 89 52.32 63.48 -13.01
CA ASP A 89 53.55 63.85 -13.74
C ASP A 89 54.26 62.68 -14.47
N THR A 90 54.59 62.93 -15.74
CA THR A 90 55.81 62.56 -16.49
C THR A 90 56.07 61.13 -17.04
N THR A 91 56.04 61.07 -18.38
CA THR A 91 57.01 60.47 -19.35
C THR A 91 57.08 58.93 -19.53
N PRO A 92 57.11 58.41 -20.79
CA PRO A 92 56.90 57.00 -21.08
C PRO A 92 58.21 56.21 -21.12
N ALA A 93 58.24 55.06 -20.43
CA ALA A 93 59.29 54.06 -20.57
C ALA A 93 58.74 52.83 -21.31
N GLU A 94 59.43 52.47 -22.40
CA GLU A 94 59.18 51.30 -23.23
C GLU A 94 59.16 50.01 -22.38
N ILE A 95 58.05 49.27 -22.43
CA ILE A 95 57.99 47.90 -21.91
C ILE A 95 57.97 46.94 -23.10
N ARG A 96 59.05 46.16 -23.17
CA ARG A 96 59.29 45.11 -24.16
C ARG A 96 58.19 44.07 -24.13
N VAL A 97 57.64 43.77 -25.31
CA VAL A 97 56.78 42.62 -25.57
C VAL A 97 57.60 41.35 -25.35
N SER A 98 57.27 40.61 -24.29
CA SER A 98 57.74 39.24 -24.09
C SER A 98 56.69 38.31 -24.70
N THR A 99 57.04 37.66 -25.81
CA THR A 99 56.24 36.61 -26.45
C THR A 99 56.12 35.43 -25.48
N ARG A 100 54.91 35.17 -24.98
CA ARG A 100 54.59 33.91 -24.28
C ARG A 100 54.53 32.79 -25.32
N ASP A 101 55.25 31.71 -25.04
CA ASP A 101 55.08 30.42 -25.69
C ASP A 101 53.62 29.94 -25.59
N PRO A 102 53.10 29.22 -26.61
CA PRO A 102 51.79 28.61 -26.53
C PRO A 102 51.80 27.53 -25.45
N VAL A 103 50.95 27.69 -24.44
CA VAL A 103 50.64 26.63 -23.48
C VAL A 103 49.99 25.49 -24.27
N SER A 104 50.66 24.34 -24.28
CA SER A 104 50.11 23.08 -24.75
C SER A 104 48.90 22.73 -23.90
N GLU A 105 47.70 22.77 -24.50
CA GLU A 105 46.50 22.18 -23.90
C GLU A 105 46.73 20.68 -23.76
N ALA A 106 46.98 20.23 -22.52
CA ALA A 106 46.84 18.83 -22.18
C ALA A 106 45.35 18.46 -22.35
N PRO A 107 45.03 17.30 -22.95
CA PRO A 107 43.65 16.88 -23.05
C PRO A 107 43.10 16.67 -21.64
N THR A 108 42.14 17.52 -21.25
CA THR A 108 41.29 17.29 -20.08
C THR A 108 40.53 15.99 -20.32
N THR A 109 41.09 14.89 -19.84
CA THR A 109 40.32 13.67 -19.64
C THR A 109 39.40 13.99 -18.46
N ALA A 110 38.15 14.31 -18.76
CA ALA A 110 37.11 14.34 -17.74
C ALA A 110 37.17 12.99 -17.00
N PRO A 111 37.19 12.98 -15.65
CA PRO A 111 37.03 11.73 -14.93
C PRO A 111 35.72 11.12 -15.39
N GLN A 112 35.80 10.01 -16.12
CA GLN A 112 34.64 9.15 -16.27
C GLN A 112 34.42 8.60 -14.87
N THR A 113 33.44 9.14 -14.17
CA THR A 113 32.88 8.50 -12.97
C THR A 113 32.46 7.13 -13.44
N ALA A 114 33.23 6.10 -13.08
CA ALA A 114 32.75 4.73 -13.23
C ALA A 114 31.48 4.66 -12.40
N GLU A 115 30.33 4.47 -13.05
CA GLU A 115 29.11 4.09 -12.36
C GLU A 115 29.40 2.74 -11.71
N THR A 116 29.75 2.76 -10.43
CA THR A 116 29.86 1.54 -9.62
C THR A 116 28.44 1.01 -9.52
N THR A 117 28.07 0.12 -10.44
CA THR A 117 26.76 -0.50 -10.47
C THR A 117 26.64 -1.38 -9.23
N CYS A 118 25.62 -1.16 -8.40
CA CYS A 118 25.34 -2.09 -7.31
C CYS A 118 24.74 -3.36 -7.89
N ASP A 119 25.36 -4.51 -7.67
CA ASP A 119 24.72 -5.78 -7.98
C ASP A 119 23.70 -6.10 -6.88
N ILE A 120 22.43 -5.91 -7.20
CA ILE A 120 21.30 -6.13 -6.28
C ILE A 120 20.59 -7.39 -6.70
N ILE A 121 20.62 -8.40 -5.83
CA ILE A 121 20.03 -9.70 -6.08
C ILE A 121 18.91 -9.94 -5.07
N ALA A 122 17.69 -10.14 -5.56
CA ALA A 122 16.53 -10.47 -4.75
C ALA A 122 16.04 -11.90 -5.08
N ASP A 123 15.69 -12.68 -4.06
CA ASP A 123 15.15 -14.03 -4.21
C ASP A 123 13.91 -14.21 -3.33
N ALA A 124 12.93 -14.96 -3.82
CA ALA A 124 11.65 -15.20 -3.16
C ALA A 124 11.33 -16.70 -3.12
N ARG A 125 11.20 -17.24 -1.91
CA ARG A 125 10.95 -18.68 -1.70
C ARG A 125 9.63 -18.91 -0.97
N PRO A 126 8.72 -19.72 -1.52
CA PRO A 126 7.43 -19.97 -0.88
C PRO A 126 7.63 -20.83 0.37
N MET A 127 6.80 -20.59 1.37
CA MET A 127 6.79 -21.25 2.67
C MET A 127 5.37 -21.69 3.03
N ALA A 128 5.26 -22.45 4.13
CA ALA A 128 3.97 -22.82 4.69
C ALA A 128 3.09 -21.60 5.02
N ALA A 129 1.78 -21.83 5.13
CA ALA A 129 0.79 -20.78 5.33
C ALA A 129 0.79 -19.69 4.23
N ALA A 130 1.16 -20.06 3.00
CA ALA A 130 1.28 -19.14 1.88
C ALA A 130 2.16 -17.90 2.18
N MET A 131 3.20 -18.09 3.00
CA MET A 131 4.20 -17.05 3.28
C MET A 131 5.34 -17.15 2.26
N VAL A 132 6.14 -16.10 2.15
CA VAL A 132 7.31 -16.05 1.26
C VAL A 132 8.50 -15.54 2.05
N ASN A 133 9.60 -16.30 2.04
CA ASN A 133 10.89 -15.78 2.47
C ASN A 133 11.48 -14.93 1.35
N LEU A 134 11.60 -13.63 1.60
CA LEU A 134 12.21 -12.65 0.71
C LEU A 134 13.61 -12.36 1.20
N THR A 135 14.61 -12.62 0.36
CA THR A 135 16.01 -12.30 0.64
C THR A 135 16.55 -11.30 -0.38
N LEU A 136 17.45 -10.43 0.08
CA LEU A 136 18.13 -9.42 -0.73
C LEU A 136 19.62 -9.45 -0.41
N ALA A 137 20.45 -9.31 -1.44
CA ALA A 137 21.87 -9.04 -1.31
C ALA A 137 22.21 -7.79 -2.15
N ALA A 138 22.63 -6.73 -1.46
CA ALA A 138 23.03 -5.44 -2.04
C ALA A 138 24.26 -4.91 -1.28
N PRO A 139 25.45 -5.53 -1.44
CA PRO A 139 26.62 -5.27 -0.59
C PRO A 139 27.14 -3.84 -0.65
N CYS A 140 26.69 -3.04 -1.62
CA CYS A 140 27.04 -1.63 -1.72
C CYS A 140 26.09 -0.70 -0.93
N LEU A 141 24.97 -1.21 -0.41
CA LEU A 141 23.92 -0.48 0.31
C LEU A 141 23.69 -1.06 1.73
N PRO A 142 24.68 -0.98 2.64
CA PRO A 142 24.50 -1.43 4.02
C PRO A 142 23.73 -0.41 4.87
N ASN A 143 22.90 -0.89 5.80
CA ASN A 143 22.05 -0.04 6.67
C ASN A 143 21.20 0.96 5.88
N GLU A 144 20.79 0.57 4.68
CA GLU A 144 20.03 1.41 3.77
C GLU A 144 18.56 1.05 3.82
N ARG A 145 17.71 2.08 3.76
CA ARG A 145 16.26 1.90 3.66
C ARG A 145 15.91 1.24 2.34
N VAL A 146 15.18 0.13 2.41
CA VAL A 146 14.59 -0.54 1.25
C VAL A 146 13.07 -0.54 1.39
N THR A 147 12.38 -0.21 0.31
CA THR A 147 10.91 -0.34 0.21
C THR A 147 10.58 -1.64 -0.48
N VAL A 148 9.73 -2.45 0.14
CA VAL A 148 9.19 -3.67 -0.46
C VAL A 148 7.76 -3.39 -0.90
N LEU A 149 7.45 -3.67 -2.16
CA LEU A 149 6.10 -3.60 -2.74
C LEU A 149 5.65 -5.00 -3.19
N HIS A 150 4.47 -5.40 -2.76
CA HIS A 150 3.83 -6.64 -3.17
C HIS A 150 2.30 -6.50 -3.20
N ASP A 151 1.68 -6.52 -4.38
CA ASP A 151 0.22 -6.56 -4.52
C ASP A 151 -0.55 -5.50 -3.69
N GLY A 152 -0.01 -4.27 -3.69
CA GLY A 152 -0.55 -3.13 -2.92
C GLY A 152 -0.02 -3.02 -1.50
N LEU A 153 0.60 -4.07 -0.95
CA LEU A 153 1.31 -4.02 0.32
C LEU A 153 2.63 -3.28 0.15
N LEU A 154 2.86 -2.26 0.98
CA LEU A 154 4.10 -1.49 1.02
C LEU A 154 4.63 -1.41 2.45
N PHE A 155 5.91 -1.71 2.63
CA PHE A 155 6.60 -1.54 3.90
C PHE A 155 8.08 -1.22 3.70
N ASN A 156 8.70 -0.61 4.70
CA ASN A 156 10.11 -0.26 4.69
C ASN A 156 10.92 -1.12 5.64
N GLU A 157 11.98 -1.74 5.16
CA GLU A 157 12.98 -2.44 5.96
C GLU A 157 14.32 -1.72 5.91
N LEU A 158 15.26 -2.12 6.77
CA LEU A 158 16.67 -1.77 6.66
C LEU A 158 17.46 -3.01 6.19
N THR A 159 18.38 -2.80 5.25
CA THR A 159 19.44 -3.78 5.04
C THR A 159 20.39 -3.81 6.23
N ASP A 160 21.03 -4.94 6.47
CA ASP A 160 22.03 -5.07 7.52
C ASP A 160 23.37 -4.39 7.16
N GLU A 161 24.38 -4.55 8.02
CA GLU A 161 25.73 -4.02 7.81
C GLU A 161 26.46 -4.57 6.57
N ASN A 162 25.98 -5.68 6.01
CA ASN A 162 26.49 -6.30 4.78
C ASN A 162 25.60 -6.01 3.57
N GLY A 163 24.57 -5.18 3.71
CA GLY A 163 23.61 -4.90 2.65
C GLY A 163 22.65 -6.05 2.37
N ALA A 164 22.41 -6.93 3.34
CA ALA A 164 21.48 -8.05 3.20
C ALA A 164 20.12 -7.76 3.87
N LEU A 165 19.05 -8.36 3.35
CA LEU A 165 17.74 -8.44 3.99
C LEU A 165 17.26 -9.89 3.97
N ASP A 166 16.66 -10.35 5.07
CA ASP A 166 15.99 -11.65 5.17
C ASP A 166 14.70 -11.47 5.97
N THR A 167 13.56 -11.49 5.27
CA THR A 167 12.24 -11.25 5.86
C THR A 167 11.21 -12.25 5.36
N VAL A 168 10.09 -12.38 6.08
CA VAL A 168 9.00 -13.30 5.74
C VAL A 168 7.73 -12.51 5.50
N VAL A 169 7.24 -12.55 4.27
CA VAL A 169 6.13 -11.71 3.78
C VAL A 169 4.93 -12.58 3.42
N PRO A 170 3.70 -12.25 3.87
CA PRO A 170 2.49 -12.90 3.39
C PRO A 170 2.25 -12.61 1.91
N ALA A 171 2.13 -13.65 1.07
CA ALA A 171 1.69 -13.50 -0.32
C ALA A 171 0.21 -13.07 -0.45
N LEU A 172 -0.09 -12.05 -1.24
CA LEU A 172 -1.45 -11.60 -1.51
C LEU A 172 -1.99 -12.08 -2.87
N SER A 173 -1.11 -12.61 -3.74
CA SER A 173 -1.47 -13.32 -4.97
C SER A 173 -0.68 -14.62 -5.17
N ARG A 174 -1.23 -15.53 -5.98
CA ARG A 174 -0.59 -16.81 -6.33
C ARG A 174 0.72 -16.60 -7.10
N ALA A 175 0.72 -15.67 -8.07
CA ALA A 175 1.90 -15.30 -8.85
C ALA A 175 2.59 -14.11 -8.18
N ALA A 176 3.23 -14.36 -7.04
CA ALA A 176 3.75 -13.32 -6.18
C ALA A 176 4.98 -12.65 -6.82
N THR A 177 4.87 -11.34 -7.07
CA THR A 177 5.99 -10.48 -7.47
C THR A 177 6.30 -9.51 -6.33
N PHE A 178 7.56 -9.46 -5.94
CA PHE A 178 8.10 -8.54 -4.94
C PHE A 178 9.04 -7.58 -5.64
N VAL A 179 8.76 -6.28 -5.53
CA VAL A 179 9.64 -5.22 -6.01
C VAL A 179 10.34 -4.65 -4.78
N VAL A 180 11.67 -4.64 -4.79
CA VAL A 180 12.48 -3.99 -3.77
C VAL A 180 13.12 -2.74 -4.38
N ALA A 181 12.99 -1.61 -3.72
CA ALA A 181 13.46 -0.32 -4.22
C ALA A 181 14.19 0.45 -3.12
N PHE A 182 15.38 0.94 -3.45
CA PHE A 182 16.19 1.80 -2.60
C PHE A 182 15.96 3.27 -2.92
N SER A 183 16.32 4.16 -1.98
CA SER A 183 16.15 5.61 -2.11
C SER A 183 16.91 6.22 -3.29
N ASN A 184 17.99 5.56 -3.72
CA ASN A 184 18.83 5.98 -4.85
C ASN A 184 18.27 5.56 -6.23
N GLY A 185 17.12 4.89 -6.26
CA GLY A 185 16.46 4.41 -7.48
C GLY A 185 16.95 3.05 -7.96
N GLU A 186 17.96 2.45 -7.32
CA GLU A 186 18.35 1.07 -7.57
C GLU A 186 17.35 0.11 -6.90
N GLY A 187 17.30 -1.14 -7.35
CA GLY A 187 16.34 -2.11 -6.84
C GLY A 187 16.43 -3.46 -7.53
N GLY A 188 15.52 -4.34 -7.16
CA GLY A 188 15.44 -5.70 -7.67
C GLY A 188 14.01 -6.19 -7.73
N VAL A 189 13.81 -7.31 -8.42
CA VAL A 189 12.52 -7.99 -8.49
C VAL A 189 12.74 -9.46 -8.16
N ALA A 190 11.95 -9.99 -7.24
CA ALA A 190 11.89 -11.41 -6.93
C ALA A 190 10.49 -11.94 -7.22
N GLN A 191 10.41 -13.14 -7.78
CA GLN A 191 9.14 -13.76 -8.17
C GLN A 191 9.06 -15.19 -7.67
N THR A 192 7.87 -15.60 -7.28
CA THR A 192 7.60 -16.99 -6.90
C THR A 192 6.14 -17.37 -7.10
N THR A 193 5.85 -18.67 -7.08
CA THR A 193 4.47 -19.19 -7.16
C THR A 193 4.07 -19.78 -5.82
N VAL A 194 2.97 -19.27 -5.25
CA VAL A 194 2.43 -19.68 -3.95
C VAL A 194 1.12 -20.45 -4.16
N GLU A 195 1.22 -21.77 -4.27
CA GLU A 195 0.09 -22.61 -4.67
C GLU A 195 -1.06 -22.61 -3.65
N GLU A 196 -0.71 -22.64 -2.36
CA GLU A 196 -1.60 -22.79 -1.21
C GLU A 196 -2.32 -21.50 -0.80
N ILE A 197 -2.18 -20.41 -1.56
CA ILE A 197 -2.77 -19.11 -1.20
C ILE A 197 -4.31 -19.15 -1.14
N ASP A 198 -4.93 -20.07 -1.89
CA ASP A 198 -6.38 -20.26 -1.91
C ASP A 198 -6.94 -20.90 -0.63
N LEU A 199 -6.06 -21.34 0.27
CA LEU A 199 -6.44 -21.82 1.60
C LEU A 199 -6.69 -20.70 2.60
N PHE A 200 -6.22 -19.48 2.30
CA PHE A 200 -6.16 -18.38 3.26
C PHE A 200 -6.89 -17.13 2.76
N ASP A 201 -7.61 -16.48 3.68
CA ASP A 201 -8.04 -15.09 3.50
C ASP A 201 -7.09 -14.18 4.26
N ARG A 202 -6.84 -12.99 3.69
CA ARG A 202 -5.91 -12.01 4.26
C ARG A 202 -6.55 -10.65 4.34
N VAL A 203 -6.30 -9.98 5.45
CA VAL A 203 -6.58 -8.55 5.61
C VAL A 203 -5.33 -7.87 6.11
N ALA A 204 -5.06 -6.69 5.58
CA ALA A 204 -3.93 -5.88 5.99
C ALA A 204 -4.38 -4.45 6.29
N VAL A 205 -3.65 -3.81 7.19
CA VAL A 205 -3.65 -2.36 7.35
C VAL A 205 -2.22 -1.89 7.25
N GLN A 206 -1.98 -0.84 6.46
CA GLN A 206 -0.67 -0.24 6.25
C GLN A 206 -0.72 1.26 6.49
N TRP A 207 0.35 1.82 7.05
CA TRP A 207 0.43 3.22 7.45
C TRP A 207 1.88 3.72 7.42
N LYS A 208 2.07 5.02 7.61
CA LYS A 208 3.39 5.66 7.65
C LYS A 208 3.70 6.16 9.05
N GLY A 209 4.88 5.81 9.57
CA GLY A 209 5.41 6.30 10.85
C GLY A 209 4.69 5.73 12.07
N ALA A 210 4.87 6.40 13.21
CA ALA A 210 4.35 5.98 14.51
C ALA A 210 2.94 6.53 14.77
N THR A 211 1.93 5.93 14.12
CA THR A 211 0.52 6.38 14.20
C THR A 211 -0.33 5.60 15.19
N GLY A 212 0.19 4.52 15.79
CA GLY A 212 -0.53 3.71 16.78
C GLY A 212 -1.65 2.84 16.20
N PHE A 213 -1.67 2.61 14.88
CA PHE A 213 -2.60 1.66 14.26
C PHE A 213 -2.31 0.21 14.67
N GLU A 214 -3.38 -0.53 14.91
CA GLU A 214 -3.34 -1.95 15.26
C GLU A 214 -4.49 -2.69 14.55
N LEU A 215 -4.18 -3.86 14.01
CA LEU A 215 -5.18 -4.76 13.44
C LEU A 215 -5.66 -5.74 14.50
N HIS A 216 -6.98 -5.83 14.66
CA HIS A 216 -7.62 -6.75 15.60
C HIS A 216 -8.52 -7.73 14.85
N ALA A 217 -8.30 -9.01 15.11
CA ALA A 217 -9.14 -10.11 14.64
C ALA A 217 -9.71 -10.87 15.84
N ARG A 218 -11.04 -10.84 15.99
CA ARG A 218 -11.76 -11.55 17.05
C ARG A 218 -12.48 -12.74 16.45
N GLU A 219 -11.88 -13.90 16.62
CA GLU A 219 -12.36 -15.16 16.06
C GLU A 219 -13.50 -15.74 16.90
N TYR A 220 -14.51 -16.29 16.22
CA TYR A 220 -15.59 -17.08 16.81
C TYR A 220 -16.35 -16.37 17.94
N GLY A 221 -16.44 -15.04 17.87
CA GLY A 221 -17.11 -14.22 18.88
C GLY A 221 -16.30 -13.94 20.14
N ALA A 222 -14.98 -14.08 20.10
CA ALA A 222 -14.08 -13.70 21.20
C ALA A 222 -14.22 -12.21 21.58
N ASP A 223 -14.13 -11.92 22.88
CA ASP A 223 -13.98 -10.56 23.40
C ASP A 223 -12.50 -10.15 23.48
N TYR A 224 -12.26 -8.90 23.88
CA TYR A 224 -10.90 -8.39 24.06
C TYR A 224 -10.14 -9.18 25.14
N GLY A 225 -8.96 -9.67 24.75
CA GLY A 225 -8.07 -10.43 25.62
C GLY A 225 -8.42 -11.91 25.75
N ASP A 226 -9.52 -12.35 25.13
CA ASP A 226 -9.83 -13.78 25.05
C ASP A 226 -8.84 -14.53 24.13
N PRO A 227 -8.74 -15.86 24.26
CA PRO A 227 -7.85 -16.64 23.41
C PRO A 227 -8.07 -16.46 21.90
N GLY A 228 -9.29 -16.14 21.46
CA GLY A 228 -9.66 -15.87 20.07
C GLY A 228 -9.38 -14.45 19.57
N HIS A 229 -8.82 -13.57 20.41
CA HIS A 229 -8.44 -12.21 20.04
C HIS A 229 -6.98 -12.17 19.57
N VAL A 230 -6.79 -12.07 18.26
CA VAL A 230 -5.47 -11.98 17.61
C VAL A 230 -5.21 -10.52 17.23
N TRP A 231 -4.13 -9.96 17.76
CA TRP A 231 -3.70 -8.57 17.56
C TRP A 231 -2.18 -8.47 17.83
N GLY A 232 -1.57 -7.29 17.71
CA GLY A 232 -0.11 -7.11 17.82
C GLY A 232 0.55 -7.83 19.01
N GLU A 233 -0.03 -7.76 20.21
CA GLU A 233 0.53 -8.41 21.41
C GLU A 233 0.16 -9.90 21.56
N ALA A 234 -0.82 -10.39 20.78
CA ALA A 234 -1.28 -11.78 20.78
C ALA A 234 -1.29 -12.34 19.34
N ALA A 235 -0.26 -12.04 18.57
CA ALA A 235 -0.22 -12.26 17.12
C ALA A 235 -0.29 -13.73 16.70
N ARG A 236 0.05 -14.66 17.60
CA ARG A 236 0.25 -16.10 17.33
C ARG A 236 1.31 -16.35 16.25
N ASP A 237 1.72 -17.60 16.11
CA ASP A 237 2.65 -18.01 15.06
C ASP A 237 1.93 -18.73 13.91
N MET A 238 2.61 -18.84 12.76
CA MET A 238 2.04 -19.41 11.54
C MET A 238 1.50 -20.84 11.69
N SER A 239 1.92 -21.61 12.71
CA SER A 239 1.44 -22.99 12.92
C SER A 239 -0.06 -23.06 13.19
N TRP A 240 -0.66 -22.00 13.74
CA TRP A 240 -2.11 -21.90 13.94
C TRP A 240 -2.86 -21.95 12.62
N ALA A 241 -2.37 -21.20 11.62
CA ALA A 241 -2.95 -21.20 10.29
C ALA A 241 -2.70 -22.52 9.56
N VAL A 242 -1.49 -23.08 9.65
CA VAL A 242 -1.16 -24.38 9.01
C VAL A 242 -2.03 -25.52 9.56
N THR A 243 -2.33 -25.50 10.85
CA THR A 243 -3.15 -26.54 11.49
C THR A 243 -4.65 -26.26 11.42
N GLY A 244 -5.08 -25.10 10.90
CA GLY A 244 -6.49 -24.71 10.81
C GLY A 244 -7.12 -24.30 12.15
N GLN A 245 -6.32 -24.07 13.20
CA GLN A 245 -6.81 -23.71 14.54
C GLN A 245 -7.26 -22.25 14.62
N GLY A 246 -6.67 -21.38 13.81
CA GLY A 246 -6.98 -19.96 13.78
C GLY A 246 -6.00 -19.20 12.89
N GLY A 247 -6.13 -17.88 12.86
CA GLY A 247 -5.23 -16.98 12.17
C GLY A 247 -4.09 -16.48 13.04
N PHE A 248 -3.20 -15.74 12.40
CA PHE A 248 -2.06 -15.06 13.01
C PHE A 248 -1.83 -13.70 12.33
N ILE A 249 -1.10 -12.80 13.00
CA ILE A 249 -0.68 -11.51 12.45
C ILE A 249 0.82 -11.52 12.16
N ALA A 250 1.18 -11.08 10.95
CA ALA A 250 2.54 -10.70 10.61
C ALA A 250 2.65 -9.18 10.61
N ARG A 251 3.62 -8.64 11.35
CA ARG A 251 3.99 -7.22 11.31
C ARG A 251 5.18 -7.04 10.39
N LEU A 252 5.08 -6.08 9.49
CA LEU A 252 6.06 -5.76 8.45
C LEU A 252 6.49 -4.31 8.57
N GLY A 253 7.73 -4.04 8.21
CA GLY A 253 8.35 -2.75 8.35
C GLY A 253 9.21 -2.65 9.61
N ASP A 254 10.27 -1.87 9.50
CA ASP A 254 11.26 -1.64 10.53
C ASP A 254 10.97 -0.31 11.25
N THR A 255 10.80 -0.39 12.57
CA THR A 255 10.51 0.77 13.42
C THR A 255 11.67 1.76 13.53
N ASP A 256 12.89 1.33 13.20
CA ASP A 256 14.08 2.20 13.18
C ASP A 256 14.11 3.08 11.91
N VAL A 257 13.26 2.79 10.92
CA VAL A 257 13.09 3.65 9.75
C VAL A 257 12.21 4.85 10.10
N ALA A 258 12.82 6.02 10.20
CA ALA A 258 12.10 7.28 10.40
C ALA A 258 11.04 7.51 9.30
N ASP A 259 9.79 7.74 9.71
CA ASP A 259 8.62 7.84 8.83
C ASP A 259 8.50 6.66 7.84
N GLY A 260 8.91 5.46 8.28
CA GLY A 260 8.83 4.23 7.50
C GLY A 260 7.39 3.77 7.28
N LEU A 261 7.17 3.08 6.17
CA LEU A 261 5.93 2.37 5.88
C LEU A 261 5.88 1.09 6.71
N MET A 262 4.78 0.91 7.43
CA MET A 262 4.52 -0.22 8.31
C MET A 262 3.25 -0.92 7.84
N ALA A 263 3.14 -2.22 8.08
CA ALA A 263 1.91 -2.96 7.84
C ALA A 263 1.69 -4.10 8.84
N GLU A 264 0.43 -4.39 9.13
CA GLU A 264 0.03 -5.62 9.81
C GLU A 264 -0.89 -6.41 8.90
N VAL A 265 -0.61 -7.70 8.77
CA VAL A 265 -1.36 -8.62 7.92
C VAL A 265 -1.87 -9.78 8.75
N TYR A 266 -3.19 -9.88 8.88
CA TYR A 266 -3.85 -11.04 9.46
C TYR A 266 -4.11 -12.09 8.38
N THR A 267 -3.65 -13.33 8.64
CA THR A 267 -3.86 -14.49 7.77
C THR A 267 -4.78 -15.48 8.48
N PHE A 268 -5.91 -15.82 7.85
CA PHE A 268 -6.85 -16.79 8.41
C PHE A 268 -7.06 -18.00 7.46
N PRO A 269 -7.02 -19.24 7.97
CA PRO A 269 -7.10 -20.46 7.14
C PRO A 269 -8.54 -20.84 6.75
N THR A 270 -9.28 -19.94 6.08
CA THR A 270 -10.72 -20.09 5.80
C THR A 270 -11.11 -21.44 5.17
N SER A 271 -10.26 -22.03 4.32
CA SER A 271 -10.58 -23.29 3.63
C SER A 271 -10.30 -24.55 4.45
N ILE A 272 -9.51 -24.46 5.52
CA ILE A 272 -9.07 -25.60 6.35
C ILE A 272 -9.36 -25.37 7.85
N ALA A 273 -10.15 -24.36 8.19
CA ALA A 273 -10.52 -24.04 9.56
C ALA A 273 -11.26 -25.21 10.22
N GLN A 274 -10.90 -25.51 11.47
CA GLN A 274 -11.49 -26.62 12.24
C GLN A 274 -12.90 -26.31 12.75
N ASP A 275 -13.17 -25.02 13.00
CA ASP A 275 -14.43 -24.55 13.56
C ASP A 275 -15.17 -23.65 12.56
N SER A 276 -16.50 -23.62 12.67
CA SER A 276 -17.34 -22.69 11.90
C SER A 276 -17.64 -21.45 12.72
N GLY A 277 -17.77 -20.30 12.06
CA GLY A 277 -18.13 -19.05 12.72
C GLY A 277 -17.76 -17.82 11.90
N GLU A 278 -17.46 -16.74 12.61
CA GLU A 278 -17.13 -15.46 12.02
C GLU A 278 -15.87 -14.91 12.70
N VAL A 279 -15.04 -14.22 11.92
CA VAL A 279 -13.95 -13.40 12.45
C VAL A 279 -14.35 -11.94 12.29
N ALA A 280 -14.60 -11.29 13.43
CA ALA A 280 -14.90 -9.86 13.47
C ALA A 280 -13.59 -9.06 13.39
N LEU A 281 -13.50 -8.17 12.41
CA LEU A 281 -12.28 -7.41 12.11
C LEU A 281 -12.46 -5.93 12.47
N SER A 282 -11.49 -5.37 13.18
CA SER A 282 -11.41 -3.94 13.46
C SER A 282 -9.98 -3.44 13.31
N VAL A 283 -9.85 -2.15 12.98
CA VAL A 283 -8.59 -1.43 13.13
C VAL A 283 -8.76 -0.49 14.30
N GLU A 284 -7.77 -0.40 15.16
CA GLU A 284 -7.74 0.54 16.26
C GLU A 284 -6.56 1.48 16.12
N ALA A 285 -6.69 2.69 16.65
CA ALA A 285 -5.58 3.62 16.78
C ALA A 285 -5.49 4.08 18.23
N GLN A 286 -4.37 3.77 18.90
CA GLN A 286 -4.11 4.27 20.24
C GLN A 286 -3.69 5.75 20.18
N VAL A 287 -4.29 6.60 21.02
CA VAL A 287 -3.84 7.97 21.21
C VAL A 287 -2.54 7.96 22.01
N GLY A 288 -1.46 8.44 21.41
CA GLY A 288 -0.14 8.54 22.01
C GLY A 288 0.53 9.87 21.71
N ASP A 289 1.67 10.11 22.37
CA ASP A 289 2.40 11.38 22.25
C ASP A 289 2.87 11.67 20.81
N ALA A 290 3.04 10.62 20.00
CA ALA A 290 3.49 10.73 18.62
C ALA A 290 2.38 11.10 17.62
N ASN A 291 1.09 10.94 17.98
CA ASN A 291 -0.03 11.13 17.05
C ASN A 291 -1.15 12.05 17.55
N CYS A 292 -1.16 12.42 18.84
CA CYS A 292 -2.24 13.23 19.40
C CYS A 292 -2.37 14.60 18.73
N GLY A 293 -3.60 15.02 18.47
CA GLY A 293 -3.93 16.27 17.76
C GLY A 293 -3.56 16.29 16.28
N LEU A 294 -3.14 15.15 15.70
CA LEU A 294 -2.81 15.02 14.29
C LEU A 294 -3.92 14.31 13.50
N GLU A 295 -3.92 14.50 12.19
CA GLU A 295 -4.64 13.63 11.26
C GLU A 295 -3.70 12.50 10.84
N ILE A 296 -4.13 11.26 11.02
CA ILE A 296 -3.38 10.06 10.64
C ILE A 296 -4.09 9.32 9.52
N GLU A 297 -3.31 8.63 8.70
CA GLU A 297 -3.79 7.92 7.52
C GLU A 297 -3.32 6.47 7.52
N ALA A 298 -4.17 5.60 7.01
CA ALA A 298 -3.86 4.21 6.70
C ALA A 298 -4.56 3.78 5.42
N GLU A 299 -4.09 2.70 4.83
CA GLU A 299 -4.79 1.98 3.77
C GLU A 299 -5.06 0.55 4.26
N THR A 300 -6.26 0.06 4.00
CA THR A 300 -6.60 -1.34 4.25
C THR A 300 -6.60 -2.12 2.95
N LEU A 301 -6.16 -3.37 3.02
CA LEU A 301 -6.20 -4.34 1.92
C LEU A 301 -6.97 -5.56 2.38
N GLN A 302 -7.78 -6.15 1.51
CA GLN A 302 -8.45 -7.41 1.77
C GLN A 302 -8.38 -8.30 0.54
N SER A 303 -7.88 -9.51 0.71
CA SER A 303 -7.76 -10.56 -0.31
C SER A 303 -8.52 -11.80 0.16
N LYS A 304 -9.28 -12.40 -0.76
CA LYS A 304 -9.99 -13.66 -0.49
C LYS A 304 -9.36 -14.76 -1.31
N ARG A 305 -8.81 -15.79 -0.65
CA ARG A 305 -8.17 -16.93 -1.31
C ARG A 305 -7.12 -16.53 -2.36
N GLY A 306 -6.37 -15.46 -2.10
CA GLY A 306 -5.34 -14.93 -3.00
C GLY A 306 -5.87 -14.30 -4.29
N ALA A 307 -7.15 -13.91 -4.34
CA ALA A 307 -7.79 -13.26 -5.48
C ALA A 307 -8.46 -11.94 -5.07
N ASP A 308 -8.63 -11.05 -6.06
CA ASP A 308 -9.40 -9.80 -6.01
C ASP A 308 -9.12 -8.95 -4.76
N ILE A 309 -7.98 -8.26 -4.75
CA ILE A 309 -7.60 -7.34 -3.66
C ILE A 309 -8.48 -6.09 -3.71
N THR A 310 -9.21 -5.85 -2.64
CA THR A 310 -9.92 -4.59 -2.42
C THR A 310 -9.14 -3.71 -1.47
N SER A 311 -8.87 -2.46 -1.85
CA SER A 311 -8.24 -1.47 -0.98
C SER A 311 -9.16 -0.31 -0.60
N ARG A 312 -8.90 0.30 0.56
CA ARG A 312 -9.63 1.47 1.07
C ARG A 312 -8.71 2.38 1.87
N ASN A 313 -8.77 3.68 1.57
CA ASN A 313 -8.09 4.68 2.38
C ASN A 313 -8.89 5.01 3.64
N VAL A 314 -8.16 5.23 4.73
CA VAL A 314 -8.67 5.59 6.04
C VAL A 314 -7.95 6.85 6.48
N THR A 315 -8.73 7.86 6.86
CA THR A 315 -8.23 9.10 7.45
C THR A 315 -8.92 9.29 8.80
N LEU A 316 -8.14 9.56 9.84
CA LEU A 316 -8.63 9.68 11.20
C LEU A 316 -8.03 10.93 11.86
N SER A 317 -8.89 11.76 12.43
CA SER A 317 -8.45 12.86 13.31
C SER A 317 -8.26 12.32 14.72
N VAL A 318 -7.03 12.31 15.21
CA VAL A 318 -6.67 11.87 16.55
C VAL A 318 -7.01 12.98 17.56
N PRO A 319 -7.66 12.68 18.69
CA PRO A 319 -7.91 13.64 19.76
C PRO A 319 -6.64 14.25 20.34
N ASP A 320 -6.80 15.32 21.12
CA ASP A 320 -5.71 15.98 21.82
C ASP A 320 -5.01 15.04 22.84
N CYS A 321 -3.80 15.43 23.26
CA CYS A 321 -2.93 14.58 24.08
C CYS A 321 -3.45 14.36 25.51
N ASP A 322 -4.52 15.05 25.93
CA ASP A 322 -5.22 14.77 27.19
C ASP A 322 -6.01 13.45 27.16
N ALA A 323 -6.27 12.91 25.97
CA ALA A 323 -6.89 11.61 25.72
C ALA A 323 -5.88 10.47 25.53
N ALA A 324 -4.58 10.68 25.83
CA ALA A 324 -3.55 9.66 25.68
C ALA A 324 -3.91 8.35 26.41
N GLY A 325 -3.71 7.22 25.74
CA GLY A 325 -4.11 5.89 26.18
C GLY A 325 -5.53 5.47 25.80
N ASN A 326 -6.36 6.37 25.26
CA ASN A 326 -7.64 5.99 24.65
C ASN A 326 -7.43 5.36 23.27
N PHE A 327 -8.44 4.63 22.80
CA PHE A 327 -8.43 3.97 21.50
C PHE A 327 -9.57 4.47 20.62
N LEU A 328 -9.25 4.75 19.36
CA LEU A 328 -10.23 4.99 18.31
C LEU A 328 -10.49 3.69 17.57
N VAL A 329 -11.69 3.13 17.70
CA VAL A 329 -12.06 1.86 17.07
C VAL A 329 -12.77 2.11 15.75
N LEU A 330 -12.19 1.61 14.65
CA LEU A 330 -12.76 1.68 13.31
C LEU A 330 -13.35 0.32 12.92
N ASN A 331 -14.67 0.28 12.89
CA ASN A 331 -15.44 -0.90 12.46
C ASN A 331 -15.83 -0.78 10.98
N ASN A 332 -16.06 -1.91 10.33
CA ASN A 332 -16.52 -2.02 8.94
C ASN A 332 -15.50 -1.56 7.88
N LEU A 333 -14.22 -1.50 8.23
CA LEU A 333 -13.15 -1.27 7.25
C LEU A 333 -12.93 -2.48 6.35
N PHE A 334 -13.21 -3.67 6.88
CA PHE A 334 -13.16 -4.95 6.18
C PHE A 334 -14.57 -5.55 6.06
N GLN A 335 -14.72 -6.52 5.18
CA GLN A 335 -15.80 -7.50 5.27
C GLN A 335 -15.40 -8.58 6.27
N ASP A 336 -16.27 -8.87 7.24
CA ASP A 336 -16.04 -9.97 8.19
C ASP A 336 -15.85 -11.30 7.45
N LEU A 337 -14.94 -12.12 7.98
CA LEU A 337 -14.63 -13.42 7.37
C LEU A 337 -15.65 -14.45 7.86
N LYS A 338 -16.37 -15.05 6.90
CA LYS A 338 -17.32 -16.13 7.18
C LYS A 338 -16.63 -17.47 7.03
N VAL A 339 -16.61 -18.22 8.11
CA VAL A 339 -15.91 -19.50 8.22
C VAL A 339 -16.92 -20.63 8.20
N ALA A 340 -16.79 -21.52 7.22
CA ALA A 340 -17.54 -22.76 7.14
C ALA A 340 -16.55 -23.93 7.25
N ALA A 341 -16.61 -24.67 8.35
CA ALA A 341 -15.83 -25.89 8.51
C ALA A 341 -16.40 -27.00 7.64
N ASN A 342 -15.52 -27.86 7.11
CA ASN A 342 -15.87 -29.02 6.27
C ASN A 342 -15.87 -30.33 7.05
#